data_AF-A0A2G6QTX8-F1
#
_entry.id   AF-A0A2G6QTX8-F1
#
_cell.length_a   1.000
_cell.length_b   1.000
_cell.length_c   1.000
_cell.angle_alpha   90.00
_cell.angle_beta   90.00
_cell.angle_gamma   90.00
#
_symmetry.space_group_name_H-M   'P 1'
#
loop_
_entity.id
_entity.type
_entity.pdbx_description
1 polymer ?
#
loop_
_entity_poly.entity_id
_entity_poly.type
_entity_poly.pdbx_seq_one_letter_code
_entity_poly.pdbx_strand_id
1 'polypeptide(L)' 'MELPKFILGDNTDLPNAIFVIHTEYPRFIINLENDEVEWFEDFTMEDRKELESEAGILIETATAFYDREVSRYED' A
#
# COMPACT_ATOMS: atom_id res chain seq x y z
N MET A 1 18.71 -3.55 -8.98
CA MET A 1 17.39 -4.17 -9.18
C MET A 1 16.38 -3.09 -8.89
N GLU A 2 15.43 -2.87 -9.79
CA GLU A 2 14.35 -1.91 -9.59
C GLU A 2 13.17 -2.66 -8.96
N LEU A 3 12.63 -2.14 -7.86
CA LEU A 3 11.45 -2.72 -7.23
C LEU A 3 10.21 -2.30 -8.03
N PRO A 4 9.21 -3.19 -8.17
CA PRO A 4 7.92 -2.78 -8.71
C PRO A 4 7.24 -1.80 -7.75
N LYS A 5 6.40 -0.93 -8.30
CA LYS A 5 5.66 0.10 -7.55
C LYS A 5 4.85 -0.48 -6.39
N PHE A 6 4.21 -1.63 -6.61
CA PHE A 6 3.41 -2.34 -5.61
C PHE A 6 3.86 -3.79 -5.46
N ILE A 7 3.88 -4.27 -4.22
CA ILE A 7 4.19 -5.66 -3.85
C ILE A 7 3.10 -6.15 -2.91
N LEU A 8 2.62 -7.38 -3.11
CA LEU A 8 1.78 -8.09 -2.15
C LEU A 8 2.63 -8.84 -1.14
N GLY A 9 2.31 -8.70 0.14
CA GLY A 9 2.95 -9.40 1.24
C GLY A 9 1.93 -10.14 2.09
N ASP A 10 2.23 -11.40 2.41
CA ASP A 10 1.54 -12.22 3.39
C ASP A 10 2.41 -12.41 4.64
N ASN A 11 1.77 -12.72 5.77
CA ASN A 11 2.47 -12.97 7.02
C ASN A 11 1.84 -14.16 7.76
N THR A 12 2.65 -15.14 8.14
CA THR A 12 2.17 -16.37 8.80
C THR A 12 1.60 -16.14 10.20
N ASP A 13 2.04 -15.08 10.89
CA ASP A 13 1.53 -14.71 12.21
C ASP A 13 0.24 -13.86 12.10
N LEU A 14 -0.04 -13.31 10.91
CA LEU A 14 -1.24 -12.52 10.59
C LEU A 14 -1.97 -13.15 9.39
N PRO A 15 -2.56 -14.35 9.53
CA PRO A 15 -3.06 -15.15 8.42
C PRO A 15 -4.23 -14.52 7.64
N ASN A 16 -4.89 -13.52 8.21
CA ASN A 16 -5.98 -12.78 7.56
C ASN A 16 -5.50 -11.45 6.96
N ALA A 17 -4.30 -10.99 7.33
CA ALA A 17 -3.77 -9.72 6.89
C ALA A 17 -3.12 -9.88 5.51
N ILE A 18 -3.45 -8.96 4.61
CA ILE A 18 -2.83 -8.84 3.31
C ILE A 18 -2.23 -7.46 3.22
N PHE A 19 -0.92 -7.41 3.01
CA PHE A 19 -0.18 -6.17 2.93
C PHE A 19 0.06 -5.78 1.48
N VAL A 20 -0.20 -4.52 1.15
CA VAL A 20 0.30 -3.91 -0.09
C VAL A 20 1.40 -2.93 0.28
N ILE A 21 2.59 -3.13 -0.28
CA ILE A 21 3.75 -2.27 -0.07
C ILE A 21 3.92 -1.37 -1.28
N HIS A 22 3.88 -0.05 -1.09
CA HIS A 22 4.21 0.95 -2.09
C HIS A 22 5.68 1.37 -1.94
N THR A 23 6.47 1.16 -2.99
CA THR A 23 7.94 1.32 -2.93
C THR A 23 8.45 2.67 -3.46
N GLU A 24 7.56 3.48 -4.07
CA GLU A 24 7.86 4.82 -4.57
C GLU A 24 7.52 5.88 -3.52
N TYR A 25 8.07 7.09 -3.63
CA TYR A 25 7.74 8.18 -2.71
C TYR A 25 6.31 8.70 -2.99
N PRO A 26 5.50 8.94 -1.95
CA PRO A 26 5.72 8.60 -0.54
C PRO A 26 5.58 7.08 -0.27
N ARG A 27 6.54 6.49 0.45
CA ARG A 27 6.58 5.04 0.69
C ARG A 27 5.71 4.65 1.87
N PHE A 28 4.91 3.60 1.71
CA PHE A 28 4.03 3.11 2.75
C PHE A 28 3.76 1.62 2.62
N ILE A 29 3.21 1.05 3.67
CA ILE A 29 2.58 -0.27 3.69
C ILE A 29 1.15 -0.10 4.20
N ILE A 30 0.19 -0.73 3.52
CA ILE A 30 -1.21 -0.79 3.96
C ILE A 30 -1.58 -2.22 4.29
N ASN A 31 -2.25 -2.42 5.42
CA ASN A 31 -2.95 -3.66 5.72
C ASN A 31 -4.39 -3.58 5.20
N LEU A 32 -4.72 -4.36 4.17
CA LEU A 32 -6.06 -4.37 3.57
C LEU A 32 -7.13 -5.03 4.46
N GLU A 33 -6.75 -5.73 5.53
CA GLU A 33 -7.71 -6.30 6.48
C GLU A 33 -8.40 -5.20 7.31
N ASN A 34 -7.67 -4.14 7.67
CA ASN A 34 -8.14 -3.10 8.59
C ASN A 34 -7.91 -1.66 8.09
N ASP A 35 -7.50 -1.49 6.84
CA ASP A 35 -7.17 -0.22 6.18
C ASP A 35 -6.09 0.62 6.90
N GLU A 36 -5.26 -0.02 7.73
CA GLU A 36 -4.19 0.65 8.47
C GLU A 36 -3.00 0.92 7.57
N VAL A 37 -2.56 2.19 7.53
CA VAL A 37 -1.45 2.65 6.70
C VAL A 37 -0.29 3.10 7.59
N GLU A 38 0.86 2.48 7.39
CA GLU A 38 2.12 2.90 7.99
C GLU A 38 3.01 3.53 6.92
N TRP A 39 3.47 4.75 7.17
CA TRP A 39 4.35 5.50 6.28
C TRP A 39 5.80 5.33 6.72
N PHE A 40 6.70 5.13 5.76
CA PHE A 40 8.13 4.98 6.06
C PHE A 40 8.89 6.31 6.07
N GLU A 41 8.24 7.40 5.68
CA GLU A 41 8.85 8.72 5.52
C GLU A 41 8.44 9.65 6.68
N ASP A 42 9.38 10.50 7.11
CA ASP A 42 9.12 11.55 8.10
C ASP A 42 8.58 12.81 7.41
N PHE A 43 7.27 13.04 7.48
CA PHE A 43 6.65 14.21 6.85
C PHE A 43 6.78 15.47 7.68
N THR A 44 7.17 16.57 7.05
CA THR A 44 7.06 17.90 7.66
C THR A 44 5.60 18.36 7.70
N MET A 45 5.31 19.42 8.46
CA MET A 45 3.95 19.97 8.54
C MET A 45 3.45 20.52 7.19
N GLU A 46 4.35 20.95 6.32
CA GLU A 46 4.04 21.45 4.98
C GLU A 46 3.70 20.29 4.02
N ASP A 47 4.41 19.18 4.12
CA ASP A 47 4.17 17.98 3.29
C ASP A 47 2.83 17.31 3.59
N ARG A 48 2.34 17.36 4.84
CA ARG A 48 1.10 16.68 5.27
C ARG A 48 -0.12 17.04 4.42
N LYS A 49 -0.25 18.31 4.01
CA LYS A 49 -1.41 18.77 3.26
C LYS A 49 -1.42 18.24 1.82
N GLU A 50 -0.26 18.15 1.20
CA GLU A 50 -0.11 17.54 -0.12
C GLU A 50 -0.30 16.02 -0.01
N LEU A 51 0.23 15.42 1.06
CA LEU A 51 0.07 14.00 1.32
C LEU A 51 -1.36 13.55 1.53
N GLU A 52 -2.22 14.30 2.21
CA GLU A 52 -3.61 13.88 2.42
C GLU A 52 -4.32 13.62 1.08
N SER A 53 -4.06 14.46 0.08
CA SER A 53 -4.64 14.30 -1.26
C SER A 53 -4.01 13.15 -2.04
N GLU A 54 -2.69 12.97 -1.94
CA GLU A 54 -1.98 11.89 -2.63
C GLU A 54 -2.20 10.53 -1.99
N ALA A 55 -2.28 10.47 -0.66
CA ALA A 55 -2.52 9.27 0.13
C ALA A 55 -3.84 8.61 -0.25
N GLY A 56 -4.92 9.39 -0.39
CA GLY A 56 -6.22 8.85 -0.82
C GLY A 56 -6.13 8.13 -2.17
N ILE A 57 -5.46 8.74 -3.14
CA ILE A 57 -5.26 8.16 -4.48
C ILE A 57 -4.37 6.91 -4.39
N LEU A 58 -3.31 6.96 -3.61
CA LEU A 58 -2.37 5.84 -3.45
C LEU A 58 -3.02 4.63 -2.79
N ILE A 59 -3.88 4.84 -1.79
CA ILE A 59 -4.66 3.78 -1.13
C ILE A 59 -5.63 3.15 -2.12
N GLU A 60 -6.41 3.96 -2.87
CA GLU A 60 -7.31 3.43 -3.91
C GLU A 60 -6.54 2.61 -4.96
N THR A 61 -5.34 3.06 -5.34
CA THR A 61 -4.50 2.35 -6.31
C THR A 61 -3.94 1.05 -5.74
N ALA A 62 -3.60 1.01 -4.45
CA ALA A 62 -3.13 -0.19 -3.76
C ALA A 62 -4.23 -1.26 -3.67
N THR A 63 -5.47 -0.87 -3.35
CA THR A 63 -6.62 -1.78 -3.34
C THR A 63 -6.93 -2.29 -4.75
N ALA A 64 -6.94 -1.41 -5.76
CA ALA A 64 -7.16 -1.82 -7.15
C ALA A 64 -6.05 -2.76 -7.66
N PHE A 65 -4.82 -2.59 -7.18
CA PHE A 65 -3.73 -3.53 -7.46
C PHE A 65 -4.02 -4.91 -6.87
N TYR A 66 -4.44 -4.99 -5.60
CA TYR A 66 -4.82 -6.26 -4.99
C TYR A 66 -5.95 -6.96 -5.74
N ASP A 67 -7.05 -6.26 -6.06
CA ASP A 67 -8.18 -6.82 -6.82
C ASP A 67 -7.73 -7.40 -8.18
N ARG A 68 -6.81 -6.70 -8.86
CA ARG A 68 -6.22 -7.16 -10.12
C ARG A 68 -5.36 -8.41 -9.94
N GLU A 69 -4.58 -8.50 -8.87
CA GLU A 69 -3.76 -9.70 -8.64
C GLU A 69 -4.62 -10.90 -8.25
N VAL A 70 -5.64 -10.72 -7.40
CA VAL A 70 -6.59 -11.80 -7.03
C VAL A 70 -7.33 -12.33 -8.25
N SER A 71 -7.87 -11.44 -9.10
CA SER A 71 -8.57 -11.86 -10.33
C SER A 71 -7.70 -12.64 -11.31
N ARG A 72 -6.37 -12.52 -11.25
CA ARG A 72 -5.45 -13.31 -12.08
C ARG A 72 -5.17 -14.71 -11.54
N TYR A 73 -5.44 -14.96 -10.26
CA TYR A 73 -5.29 -16.29 -9.66
C TYR A 73 -6.55 -17.16 -9.84
N GLU A 74 -7.69 -16.56 -10.18
CA GLU A 74 -8.97 -17.26 -10.38
C GLU A 74 -9.18 -17.79 -11.81
N ASP A 75 -8.21 -17.59 -12.72
CA ASP A 75 -8.14 -18.16 -14.09
C ASP A 75 -6.98 -19.18 -14.23
#